data_AF-A0A838WI30-F1
#
_entry.id   AF-A0A838WI30-F1
#
_cell.length_a   1.000
_cell.length_b   1.000
_cell.length_c   1.000
_cell.angle_alpha   90.00
_cell.angle_beta   90.00
_cell.angle_gamma   90.00
#
_symmetry.space_group_name_H-M   'P 1'
#
loop_
_entity.id
_entity.type
_entity.pdbx_description
1 polymer ?
#
loop_
_entity_poly.entity_id
_entity_poly.type
_entity_poly.pdbx_seq_one_letter_code
_entity_poly.pdbx_strand_id
1 'polypeptide(L)' 'MKKSWHTYLDRVSQGREEVVVTRYSRPVARLCPVDEAEQDPGIFGFLQGTWRIHGDIVAPTGEVWEPDSRGEEAR' A
#
# COMPACT_ATOMS: atom_id res chain seq x y z
N MET A 1 14.54 39.35 -2.79
CA MET A 1 13.69 38.22 -2.34
C MET A 1 13.04 37.40 -3.47
N LYS A 2 13.13 37.75 -4.77
CA LYS A 2 12.45 37.01 -5.87
C LYS A 2 13.14 35.73 -6.37
N LYS A 3 14.29 35.31 -5.82
CA LYS A 3 15.06 34.15 -6.33
C LYS A 3 15.06 32.89 -5.45
N SER A 4 14.49 32.92 -4.24
CA SER A 4 14.62 31.76 -3.32
C SER A 4 13.61 30.64 -3.55
N TRP A 5 12.50 30.91 -4.26
CA TRP A 5 11.37 29.98 -4.32
C TRP A 5 11.68 28.72 -5.13
N HIS A 6 12.46 28.82 -6.22
CA HIS A 6 12.90 27.66 -6.99
C HIS A 6 13.69 26.66 -6.13
N THR A 7 14.60 27.15 -5.29
CA THR A 7 15.39 26.29 -4.39
C THR A 7 14.53 25.48 -3.42
N TYR A 8 13.43 26.05 -2.94
CA TYR A 8 12.49 25.31 -2.08
C TYR A 8 11.71 24.27 -2.88
N LEU A 9 11.32 24.56 -4.13
CA LEU A 9 10.67 23.58 -4.99
C LEU A 9 11.60 22.41 -5.33
N ASP A 10 12.86 22.70 -5.68
CA ASP A 10 13.85 21.68 -5.99
C ASP A 10 14.09 20.76 -4.77
N ARG A 11 14.19 21.35 -3.57
CA ARG A 11 14.36 20.61 -2.31
C ARG A 11 13.16 19.72 -1.97
N VAL A 12 11.94 20.24 -2.10
CA VAL A 12 10.69 19.49 -1.86
C VAL A 12 10.56 18.34 -2.86
N SER A 13 10.90 18.59 -4.13
CA SER A 13 10.86 17.57 -5.20
C SER A 13 11.89 16.46 -5.00
N GLN A 14 13.14 16.80 -4.66
CA GLN A 14 14.23 15.81 -4.54
C GLN A 14 14.24 15.07 -3.19
N GLY A 15 13.93 15.76 -2.09
CA GLY A 15 14.09 15.22 -0.75
C GLY A 15 12.86 14.51 -0.19
N ARG A 16 11.74 14.52 -0.90
CA ARG A 16 10.40 14.19 -0.37
C ARG A 16 10.09 14.89 0.97
N GLU A 17 10.56 16.13 1.12
CA GLU A 17 10.41 16.90 2.35
C GLU A 17 9.25 17.89 2.22
N GLU A 18 8.40 18.00 3.24
CA GLU A 18 7.30 18.97 3.26
C GLU A 18 7.72 20.31 3.83
N VAL A 19 7.26 21.41 3.21
CA VAL A 19 7.52 22.78 3.69
C VAL A 19 6.20 23.50 3.94
N VAL A 20 5.98 23.99 5.16
CA VAL A 20 4.83 24.82 5.51
C VAL A 20 5.20 26.29 5.39
N VAL A 21 4.50 27.01 4.50
CA VAL A 21 4.66 28.46 4.34
C VAL A 21 3.75 29.16 5.33
N THR A 22 4.34 29.97 6.22
CA THR A 22 3.61 30.78 7.19
C THR A 22 3.70 32.26 6.84
N ARG A 23 2.62 33.01 7.13
CA ARG A 23 2.56 34.46 7.06
C ARG A 23 1.94 34.99 8.35
N TYR A 24 2.62 35.90 9.04
CA TYR A 24 2.22 36.40 10.36
C TYR A 24 1.96 35.27 11.38
N SER A 25 2.86 34.29 11.42
CA SER A 25 2.76 33.10 12.28
C SER A 25 1.52 32.23 12.04
N ARG A 26 0.82 32.44 10.91
CA ARG A 26 -0.30 31.60 10.47
C ARG A 26 0.10 30.82 9.23
N PRO A 27 -0.12 29.49 9.18
CA PRO A 27 0.09 28.71 7.97
C PRO A 27 -0.85 29.20 6.87
N VAL A 28 -0.31 29.38 5.65
CA VAL A 28 -1.07 29.86 4.49
C VAL A 28 -1.00 28.90 3.30
N ALA A 29 0.05 28.09 3.21
CA ALA A 29 0.20 27.07 2.18
C ALA A 29 1.16 25.98 2.66
N ARG A 30 1.11 24.82 2.00
CA ARG A 30 2.07 23.73 2.19
C ARG A 30 2.58 23.31 0.81
N LEU A 31 3.89 23.14 0.70
CA LEU A 31 4.55 22.53 -0.45
C LEU A 31 4.80 21.07 -0.09
N CYS A 32 4.22 20.16 -0.87
CA CYS A 32 4.44 18.72 -0.76
C CYS A 32 5.13 18.24 -2.04
N PRO A 33 5.93 17.18 -1.96
CA PRO A 33 6.44 16.49 -3.13
C PRO A 33 5.26 16.06 -4.01
N VAL A 34 5.43 16.18 -5.32
CA VAL A 34 4.49 15.54 -6.23
C VAL A 34 4.86 14.07 -6.23
N ASP A 35 3.95 13.21 -5.79
CA ASP A 35 4.09 11.79 -6.06
C ASP A 35 4.11 11.68 -7.58
N GLU A 36 5.28 11.33 -8.13
CA GLU A 36 5.30 10.75 -9.47
C GLU A 36 4.37 9.57 -9.35
N ALA A 37 3.18 9.70 -9.96
CA ALA A 37 2.35 8.55 -10.20
C ALA A 37 3.18 7.64 -11.11
N GLU A 38 4.10 6.86 -10.51
CA GLU A 38 4.30 5.48 -10.92
C GLU A 38 2.88 4.98 -11.07
N GLN A 39 2.46 4.93 -12.34
CA GLN A 39 1.11 4.69 -12.79
C GLN A 39 0.45 3.80 -11.78
N ASP A 40 -0.37 4.38 -10.88
CA ASP A 40 -0.92 3.65 -9.75
C ASP A 40 -1.56 2.43 -10.40
N PRO A 41 -0.94 1.23 -10.32
CA PRO A 41 -1.46 0.10 -11.04
C PRO A 41 -2.64 -0.22 -10.17
N GLY A 42 -3.80 0.32 -10.58
CA GLY A 42 -4.93 0.48 -9.69
C GLY A 42 -5.18 -0.82 -8.95
N ILE A 43 -5.84 -0.74 -7.80
CA ILE A 43 -6.06 -1.88 -6.88
C ILE A 43 -6.45 -3.18 -7.62
N PHE A 44 -7.14 -3.04 -8.76
CA PHE A 44 -7.37 -4.13 -9.72
C PHE A 44 -6.22 -4.30 -10.73
N GLY A 45 -5.63 -5.50 -10.74
CA GLY A 45 -4.71 -5.92 -11.80
C GLY A 45 -3.23 -5.76 -11.46
N PHE A 46 -2.89 -5.28 -10.26
CA PHE A 46 -1.50 -5.13 -9.79
C PHE A 46 -0.66 -6.41 -9.91
N LEU A 47 -1.28 -7.58 -9.72
CA LEU A 47 -0.64 -8.89 -9.84
C LEU A 47 -1.05 -9.66 -11.11
N GLN A 48 -1.61 -8.99 -12.11
CA GLN A 48 -2.02 -9.66 -13.33
C GLN A 48 -0.79 -10.27 -14.04
N GLY A 49 -0.87 -11.55 -14.38
CA GLY A 49 0.22 -12.26 -15.07
C GLY A 49 1.37 -12.76 -14.20
N THR A 50 1.40 -12.45 -12.89
CA THR A 50 2.43 -12.96 -11.97
C THR A 50 2.04 -14.28 -11.30
N TRP A 51 0.80 -14.74 -11.45
CA TRP A 51 0.27 -15.94 -10.81
C TRP A 51 0.11 -17.12 -11.78
N ARG A 52 0.14 -18.34 -11.24
CA ARG A 52 -0.07 -19.59 -11.98
C ARG A 52 -1.06 -20.46 -11.21
N ILE A 53 -2.04 -21.03 -11.91
CA ILE A 53 -2.94 -22.05 -11.37
C ILE A 53 -2.22 -23.40 -11.42
N HIS A 54 -2.06 -24.03 -10.26
CA HIS A 54 -1.41 -25.34 -10.15
C HIS A 54 -2.40 -26.52 -10.09
N GLY A 55 -3.67 -26.28 -9.78
CA GLY A 55 -4.68 -27.33 -9.68
C GLY A 55 -5.91 -26.87 -8.89
N ASP A 56 -6.86 -27.78 -8.73
CA ASP A 56 -8.05 -27.59 -7.91
C ASP A 56 -7.74 -27.91 -6.44
N ILE A 57 -8.15 -27.02 -5.54
CA ILE A 57 -8.01 -27.17 -4.08
C ILE A 57 -9.34 -27.46 -3.38
N VAL A 58 -10.45 -27.41 -4.12
CA VAL A 58 -11.81 -27.61 -3.59
C VAL A 58 -12.23 -29.07 -3.71
N ALA A 59 -11.72 -29.79 -4.72
CA ALA A 59 -11.99 -31.21 -4.89
C ALA A 59 -11.68 -32.00 -3.61
N PRO A 60 -12.53 -32.97 -3.22
CA PRO A 60 -12.23 -33.87 -2.12
C PRO A 60 -10.88 -34.57 -2.33
N THR A 61 -10.03 -34.60 -1.29
CA THR A 61 -8.72 -35.25 -1.34
C THR A 61 -8.81 -36.78 -1.44
N GLY A 62 -10.01 -37.34 -1.25
CA GLY A 62 -10.24 -38.78 -1.14
C GLY A 62 -9.92 -39.35 0.24
N GLU A 63 -9.45 -38.52 1.17
CA GLU A 63 -9.20 -38.92 2.54
C GLU A 63 -10.51 -39.00 3.33
N VAL A 64 -10.67 -40.11 4.06
CA VAL A 64 -11.77 -40.26 5.01
C VAL A 64 -11.31 -39.64 6.32
N TRP A 65 -11.96 -38.57 6.74
CA TRP A 65 -11.69 -37.97 8.03
C TRP A 65 -12.25 -38.86 9.14
N GLU A 66 -11.36 -39.45 9.94
CA GLU A 66 -11.73 -40.14 11.18
C GLU A 66 -11.71 -39.14 12.34
N PRO A 67 -12.86 -38.82 12.95
CA PRO A 67 -12.88 -37.97 14.13
C PRO A 67 -12.25 -38.71 15.33
N ASP A 68 -11.48 -38.00 16.14
CA ASP A 68 -10.91 -38.55 17.37
C ASP A 68 -12.06 -38.92 18.34
N SER A 69 -12.18 -40.20 18.68
CA SER A 69 -13.27 -40.77 19.48
C SER A 69 -13.14 -40.48 20.99
N ARG A 70 -12.26 -39.57 21.39
CA ARG A 70 -11.95 -39.21 22.78
C ARG A 70 -13.08 -38.49 23.55
N GLY A 71 -14.26 -38.31 22.94
CA GLY A 71 -15.40 -37.57 23.49
C GLY A 71 -16.58 -38.40 24.00
N GLU A 72 -16.55 -39.74 23.90
CA GLU A 72 -17.71 -40.60 24.21
C GLU A 72 -17.68 -41.27 25.60
N GLU A 73 -16.71 -40.94 26.46
CA GLU A 73 -16.62 -41.45 27.84
C GLU A 73 -16.99 -40.38 28.87
N ALA A 74 -18.18 -39.76 28.73
CA ALA A 74 -18.74 -38.91 29.78
C ALA A 74 -20.27 -38.86 29.70
N ARG A 75 -20.94 -39.99 29.95
CA ARG A 75 -22.33 -40.03 30.41
C ARG A 75 -22.56 -41.15 31.40
#